data_AF-A0A453M0T8-F1
#
_entry.id   AF-A0A453M0T8-F1
#
_cell.length_a   1.000
_cell.length_b   1.000
_cell.length_c   1.000
_cell.angle_alpha   90.00
_cell.angle_beta   90.00
_cell.angle_gamma   90.00
#
_symmetry.space_group_name_H-M   'P 1'
#
loop_
_entity.id
_entity.type
_entity.pdbx_description
1 polymer ?
#
loop_
_entity_poly.entity_id
_entity_poly.type
_entity_poly.pdbx_seq_one_letter_code
_entity_poly.pdbx_strand_id
1 'polypeptide(L)'
;MCMSIFSALVKADKPGAAGEPAPPPGFSKLTSCEAEHAVSGNLCRCTGYRPIVDACKSFAADVDLEDLGLNSFWKKGADRAEVGKLPEYSSGAVCTFPEFLKSEIKASVDNQTNNVPAAIAGEDGWYHPRSIQELHSLFDSNWFDEKSVKIVASNTGAGVYKDQDLYEKYIDIKGIPELSVINRSNKGVEIGAAVSISKAIEVFSDGTPVFRKIAGHLSKVASPFVRNTATVGGNVIMSQRLQFPSDIATVLLAAGSTVTIQTASKMLCLTLEEFLEQPPCDAKTILLSIFVPDWGSDNVIFETSRAAPRPFGNAVSYVNSAFLARTSGDAASGELIVDEICLAFGAYGVGHASRARKVEEFLKGKSVSASVILEAVRLLKDVISPSEGTTHPEYRVSLAVSFLFSFLSSLATDLDEPAKAITPNGISTNGTMNGNGASSLEKQSKVGSDDLPIRSRQELVFTEEYKPVGKPTTKAGAELQASGILQYSYSSELLQCFFKGILTGFMVTFSSAVPHTVNQDLFASHSEPFGSSFCSLYFS
;
A
#
# COMPACT_ATOMS: atom_id res chain seq x y z
N MET A 1 -2.51 -15.69 4.85
CA MET A 1 -2.70 -16.84 3.95
C MET A 1 -4.15 -17.29 3.99
N CYS A 2 -4.57 -18.21 4.87
CA CYS A 2 -5.95 -18.72 4.89
C CYS A 2 -7.03 -17.62 4.99
N MET A 3 -6.90 -16.69 5.94
CA MET A 3 -7.85 -15.57 6.06
C MET A 3 -7.84 -14.63 4.85
N SER A 4 -6.70 -14.51 4.17
CA SER A 4 -6.52 -13.62 3.03
C SER A 4 -7.22 -14.17 1.79
N ILE A 5 -7.03 -15.46 1.49
CA ILE A 5 -7.77 -16.13 0.42
C ILE A 5 -9.26 -16.25 0.75
N PHE A 6 -9.61 -16.55 2.00
CA PHE A 6 -11.00 -16.58 2.46
C PHE A 6 -11.71 -15.24 2.21
N SER A 7 -11.07 -14.13 2.57
CA SER A 7 -11.62 -12.79 2.34
C SER A 7 -11.81 -12.47 0.86
N ALA A 8 -10.90 -12.96 0.00
CA ALA A 8 -11.00 -12.80 -1.45
C ALA A 8 -12.16 -13.62 -2.04
N LEU A 9 -12.33 -14.87 -1.60
CA LEU A 9 -13.45 -15.72 -1.99
C LEU A 9 -14.80 -15.12 -1.61
N VAL A 10 -14.94 -14.64 -0.36
CA VAL A 10 -16.16 -13.94 0.11
C VAL A 10 -16.43 -12.67 -0.69
N LYS A 11 -15.38 -11.95 -1.14
CA LYS A 11 -15.54 -10.77 -1.99
C LYS A 11 -16.04 -11.17 -3.39
N ALA A 12 -15.49 -12.23 -3.97
CA ALA A 12 -15.87 -12.73 -5.30
C ALA A 12 -17.28 -13.33 -5.34
N ASP A 13 -17.79 -13.85 -4.23
CA ASP A 13 -19.15 -14.38 -4.11
C ASP A 13 -20.24 -13.30 -4.10
N LYS A 14 -19.87 -12.02 -3.91
CA LYS A 14 -20.85 -10.92 -3.97
C LYS A 14 -21.50 -10.87 -5.36
N PRO A 15 -22.78 -10.47 -5.48
CA PRO A 15 -23.42 -10.31 -6.78
C PRO A 15 -22.62 -9.32 -7.62
N GLY A 16 -22.08 -9.79 -8.75
CA GLY A 16 -21.33 -8.97 -9.70
C GLY A 16 -22.25 -8.07 -10.53
N ALA A 17 -21.66 -7.32 -11.47
CA ALA A 17 -22.42 -6.59 -12.47
C ALA A 17 -23.27 -7.55 -13.32
N ALA A 18 -24.44 -7.12 -13.77
CA ALA A 18 -25.33 -7.93 -14.59
C ALA A 18 -24.61 -8.41 -15.87
N GLY A 19 -24.43 -9.73 -16.04
CA GLY A 19 -23.86 -10.33 -17.24
C GLY A 19 -22.60 -11.18 -17.06
N GLU A 20 -22.04 -11.30 -15.85
CA GLU A 20 -20.90 -12.22 -15.63
C GLU A 20 -21.31 -13.70 -15.74
N PRO A 21 -20.56 -14.52 -16.49
CA PRO A 21 -20.82 -15.95 -16.59
C PRO A 21 -20.66 -16.64 -15.22
N ALA A 22 -21.50 -17.63 -14.95
CA ALA A 22 -21.36 -18.45 -13.76
C ALA A 22 -20.03 -19.22 -13.80
N PRO A 23 -19.31 -19.36 -12.66
CA PRO A 23 -18.09 -20.14 -12.63
C PRO A 23 -18.41 -21.63 -12.86
N PRO A 24 -17.43 -22.43 -13.31
CA PRO A 24 -17.59 -23.87 -13.39
C PRO A 24 -17.98 -24.47 -12.02
N PRO A 25 -18.76 -25.57 -11.98
CA PRO A 25 -19.14 -26.22 -10.72
C PRO A 25 -17.91 -26.54 -9.85
N GLY A 26 -17.98 -26.16 -8.58
CA GLY A 26 -16.88 -26.36 -7.61
C GLY A 26 -15.80 -25.29 -7.60
N PHE A 27 -15.92 -24.23 -8.41
CA PHE A 27 -14.98 -23.10 -8.46
C PHE A 27 -15.64 -21.79 -8.01
N SER A 28 -14.82 -20.85 -7.54
CA SER A 28 -15.23 -19.48 -7.24
C SER A 28 -15.16 -18.59 -8.48
N LYS A 29 -15.85 -17.45 -8.47
CA LYS A 29 -15.72 -16.39 -9.49
C LYS A 29 -14.36 -15.68 -9.44
N LEU A 30 -13.56 -15.94 -8.41
CA LEU A 30 -12.22 -15.41 -8.25
C LEU A 30 -11.36 -15.75 -9.48
N THR A 31 -10.54 -14.82 -9.95
CA THR A 31 -9.53 -15.08 -10.99
C THR A 31 -8.20 -15.52 -10.38
N SER A 32 -7.36 -16.19 -11.16
CA SER A 32 -6.04 -16.67 -10.74
C SER A 32 -5.11 -15.52 -10.34
N CYS A 33 -5.25 -14.37 -11.01
CA CYS A 33 -4.54 -13.14 -10.68
C CYS A 33 -5.00 -12.58 -9.32
N GLU A 34 -6.31 -12.51 -9.07
CA GLU A 34 -6.84 -12.05 -7.79
C GLU A 34 -6.46 -12.99 -6.63
N ALA A 35 -6.43 -14.30 -6.87
CA ALA A 35 -6.00 -15.30 -5.90
C ALA A 35 -4.53 -15.10 -5.48
N GLU A 36 -3.64 -14.83 -6.44
CA GLU A 36 -2.23 -14.52 -6.18
C GLU A 36 -2.09 -13.19 -5.44
N HIS A 37 -2.78 -12.14 -5.91
CA HIS A 37 -2.76 -10.83 -5.29
C HIS A 37 -3.32 -10.85 -3.85
N ALA A 38 -4.31 -11.70 -3.55
CA ALA A 38 -4.90 -11.83 -2.22
C ALA A 38 -3.88 -12.22 -1.13
N VAL A 39 -2.84 -12.99 -1.49
CA VAL A 39 -1.80 -13.45 -0.55
C VAL A 39 -0.49 -12.68 -0.64
N SER A 40 -0.36 -11.74 -1.60
CA SER A 40 0.84 -10.92 -1.81
C SER A 40 1.29 -10.12 -0.58
N GLY A 41 0.36 -9.79 0.31
CA GLY A 41 0.63 -9.06 1.55
C GLY A 41 1.18 -9.92 2.70
N ASN A 42 1.18 -11.25 2.55
CA ASN A 42 1.57 -12.17 3.61
C ASN A 42 3.04 -12.61 3.43
N LEU A 43 3.78 -12.70 4.52
CA LEU A 43 5.15 -13.21 4.50
C LEU A 43 5.22 -14.68 4.91
N CYS A 44 5.96 -15.48 4.15
CA CYS A 44 6.31 -16.85 4.48
C CYS A 44 7.81 -17.07 4.26
N ARG A 45 8.49 -17.62 5.26
CA ARG A 45 9.93 -17.90 5.18
C ARG A 45 10.25 -19.32 4.67
N CYS A 46 9.30 -20.24 4.74
CA CYS A 46 9.57 -21.67 4.56
C CYS A 46 9.24 -22.20 3.16
N THR A 47 8.09 -21.80 2.59
CA THR A 47 7.51 -22.51 1.44
C THR A 47 7.98 -22.00 0.08
N GLY A 48 8.65 -20.85 0.03
CA GLY A 48 8.95 -20.17 -1.23
C GLY A 48 7.70 -19.72 -2.00
N TYR A 49 6.55 -19.61 -1.32
CA TYR A 49 5.22 -19.20 -1.84
C TYR A 49 4.57 -20.08 -2.90
N ARG A 50 5.32 -20.74 -3.78
CA ARG A 50 4.76 -21.59 -4.85
C ARG A 50 3.60 -22.51 -4.41
N PRO A 51 3.73 -23.39 -3.39
CA PRO A 51 2.61 -24.27 -3.00
C PRO A 51 1.40 -23.51 -2.45
N ILE A 52 1.60 -22.31 -1.90
CA ILE A 52 0.52 -21.48 -1.37
C ILE A 52 -0.24 -20.85 -2.52
N VAL A 53 0.48 -20.29 -3.50
CA VAL A 53 -0.12 -19.68 -4.70
C VAL A 53 -0.85 -20.72 -5.53
N ASP A 54 -0.28 -21.91 -5.73
CA ASP A 54 -0.95 -23.02 -6.43
C ASP A 54 -2.29 -23.39 -5.76
N ALA A 55 -2.30 -23.49 -4.43
CA ALA A 55 -3.51 -23.79 -3.66
C ALA A 55 -4.54 -22.65 -3.67
N CYS A 56 -4.10 -21.39 -3.79
CA CYS A 56 -5.02 -20.26 -3.95
C CYS A 56 -5.64 -20.24 -5.35
N LYS A 57 -4.83 -20.50 -6.39
CA LYS A 57 -5.29 -20.54 -7.78
C LYS A 57 -6.26 -21.69 -8.05
N SER A 58 -6.18 -22.80 -7.32
CA SER A 58 -7.12 -23.92 -7.51
C SER A 58 -8.59 -23.57 -7.23
N PHE A 59 -8.88 -22.44 -6.59
CA PHE A 59 -10.25 -21.93 -6.41
C PHE A 59 -10.75 -21.10 -7.60
N ALA A 60 -9.87 -20.65 -8.50
CA ALA A 60 -10.19 -19.66 -9.50
C ALA A 60 -10.91 -20.25 -10.72
N ALA A 61 -11.84 -19.50 -11.30
CA ALA A 61 -12.62 -19.94 -12.46
C ALA A 61 -11.80 -20.10 -13.74
N ASP A 62 -10.70 -19.34 -13.86
CA ASP A 62 -9.83 -19.25 -15.04
C ASP A 62 -8.54 -20.07 -14.90
N VAL A 63 -8.43 -20.89 -13.85
CA VAL A 63 -7.20 -21.63 -13.56
C VAL A 63 -6.96 -22.73 -14.59
N ASP A 64 -5.74 -22.76 -15.13
CA ASP A 64 -5.24 -23.94 -15.81
C ASP A 64 -4.67 -24.91 -14.76
N LEU A 65 -5.38 -26.02 -14.53
CA LEU A 65 -4.98 -27.03 -13.56
C LEU A 65 -3.68 -27.73 -13.93
N GLU A 66 -3.28 -27.74 -15.21
CA GLU A 66 -2.00 -28.30 -15.67
C GLU A 66 -0.81 -27.44 -15.25
N ASP A 67 -1.03 -26.13 -15.09
CA ASP A 67 -0.04 -25.16 -14.62
C ASP A 67 0.16 -25.18 -13.10
N LEU A 68 -0.68 -25.93 -12.36
CA LEU A 68 -0.55 -26.05 -10.90
C LEU A 68 0.46 -27.15 -10.55
N GLY A 69 1.42 -26.83 -9.68
CA GLY A 69 2.39 -27.80 -9.12
C GLY A 69 1.78 -28.78 -8.10
N LEU A 70 0.51 -29.15 -8.25
CA LEU A 70 -0.26 -30.01 -7.33
C LEU A 70 -0.30 -31.46 -7.85
N ASN A 71 0.82 -32.17 -7.69
CA ASN A 71 1.02 -33.55 -8.15
C ASN A 71 0.06 -34.60 -7.51
N SER A 72 -0.75 -34.22 -6.52
CA SER A 72 -1.82 -35.06 -5.96
C SER A 72 -3.01 -35.21 -6.91
N PHE A 73 -3.20 -34.26 -7.84
CA PHE A 73 -4.38 -34.16 -8.71
C PHE A 73 -4.05 -34.31 -10.21
N TRP A 74 -2.76 -34.32 -10.54
CA TRP A 74 -2.24 -34.56 -11.89
C TRP A 74 -0.96 -35.40 -11.82
N LYS A 75 -0.87 -36.47 -12.63
CA LYS A 75 0.34 -37.31 -12.78
C LYS A 75 0.81 -37.30 -14.22
N LYS A 76 2.13 -37.33 -14.44
CA LYS A 76 2.74 -37.43 -15.78
C LYS A 76 2.22 -38.68 -16.51
N GLY A 77 1.62 -38.49 -17.69
CA GLY A 77 1.01 -39.55 -18.50
C GLY A 77 -0.49 -39.77 -18.26
N ALA A 78 -1.14 -38.98 -17.41
CA ALA A 78 -2.59 -38.90 -17.34
C ALA A 78 -3.13 -37.97 -18.43
N ASP A 79 -4.25 -38.35 -19.07
CA ASP A 79 -4.85 -37.57 -20.15
C ASP A 79 -5.56 -36.29 -19.66
N ARG A 80 -5.97 -36.24 -18.38
CA ARG A 80 -6.72 -35.13 -17.76
C ARG A 80 -6.50 -35.01 -16.25
N ALA A 81 -6.78 -33.83 -15.71
CA ALA A 81 -6.71 -33.51 -14.28
C ALA A 81 -7.85 -34.23 -13.55
N GLU A 82 -7.56 -34.84 -12.40
CA GLU A 82 -8.58 -35.45 -11.57
C GLU A 82 -9.27 -34.41 -10.69
N VAL A 83 -10.07 -33.52 -11.30
CA VAL A 83 -10.74 -32.38 -10.62
C VAL A 83 -11.57 -32.84 -9.43
N GLY A 84 -12.22 -33.99 -9.50
CA GLY A 84 -13.03 -34.53 -8.39
C GLY A 84 -12.25 -34.91 -7.13
N LYS A 85 -10.91 -34.89 -7.16
CA LYS A 85 -10.07 -35.04 -5.97
C LYS A 85 -9.81 -33.70 -5.27
N LEU A 86 -10.03 -32.56 -5.93
CA LEU A 86 -9.97 -31.26 -5.28
C LEU A 86 -11.20 -31.08 -4.38
N PRO A 87 -11.04 -30.46 -3.19
CA PRO A 87 -12.19 -30.05 -2.39
C PRO A 87 -13.08 -29.08 -3.19
N GLU A 88 -14.39 -29.35 -3.24
CA GLU A 88 -15.35 -28.50 -3.93
C GLU A 88 -15.54 -27.17 -3.19
N TYR A 89 -15.51 -26.05 -3.93
CA TYR A 89 -15.92 -24.76 -3.38
C TYR A 89 -17.44 -24.58 -3.48
N SER A 90 -18.08 -24.25 -2.35
CA SER A 90 -19.52 -23.96 -2.28
C SER A 90 -19.77 -22.58 -1.69
N SER A 91 -20.32 -21.68 -2.50
CA SER A 91 -20.69 -20.33 -2.06
C SER A 91 -21.86 -20.38 -1.07
N GLY A 92 -21.77 -19.64 0.03
CA GLY A 92 -22.85 -19.51 1.02
C GLY A 92 -22.83 -20.52 2.18
N ALA A 93 -21.89 -21.46 2.20
CA ALA A 93 -21.68 -22.36 3.34
C ALA A 93 -21.04 -21.67 4.57
N VAL A 94 -20.58 -20.42 4.44
CA VAL A 94 -19.76 -19.75 5.46
C VAL A 94 -20.43 -18.49 6.02
N CYS A 95 -20.49 -18.46 7.36
CA CYS A 95 -20.87 -17.38 8.28
C CYS A 95 -21.68 -16.22 7.68
N THR A 96 -22.98 -16.19 7.99
CA THR A 96 -23.76 -14.96 7.90
C THR A 96 -23.24 -13.93 8.90
N PHE A 97 -23.18 -12.66 8.48
CA PHE A 97 -22.84 -11.57 9.41
C PHE A 97 -23.83 -11.60 10.59
N PRO A 98 -23.36 -11.61 11.85
CA PRO A 98 -24.24 -11.84 13.00
C PRO A 98 -25.40 -10.84 13.06
N GLU A 99 -26.63 -11.34 13.18
CA GLU A 99 -27.84 -10.50 13.16
C GLU A 99 -27.88 -9.46 14.30
N PHE A 100 -27.33 -9.81 15.47
CA PHE A 100 -27.25 -8.87 16.60
C PHE A 100 -26.36 -7.66 16.27
N LEU A 101 -25.24 -7.86 15.56
CA LEU A 101 -24.38 -6.76 15.11
C LEU A 101 -25.06 -5.91 14.03
N LYS A 102 -25.88 -6.51 13.14
CA LYS A 102 -26.65 -5.70 12.16
C LYS A 102 -27.62 -4.78 12.87
N SER A 103 -28.28 -5.31 13.90
CA SER A 103 -29.25 -4.58 14.72
C SER A 103 -28.57 -3.45 15.50
N GLU A 104 -27.40 -3.71 16.07
CA GLU A 104 -26.60 -2.72 16.80
C GLU A 104 -26.07 -1.62 15.87
N ILE A 105 -25.52 -1.98 14.70
CA ILE A 105 -25.09 -1.00 13.69
C ILE A 105 -26.28 -0.14 13.26
N LYS A 106 -27.42 -0.76 12.94
CA LYS A 106 -28.62 -0.03 12.53
C LYS A 106 -29.12 0.91 13.63
N ALA A 107 -29.17 0.45 14.89
CA ALA A 107 -29.55 1.28 16.03
C ALA A 107 -28.54 2.43 16.27
N SER A 108 -27.25 2.20 16.03
CA SER A 108 -26.22 3.24 16.13
C SER A 108 -26.38 4.31 15.05
N VAL A 109 -26.79 3.92 13.84
CA VAL A 109 -27.10 4.82 12.72
C VAL A 109 -28.41 5.57 12.95
N ASP A 110 -29.45 4.90 13.44
CA ASP A 110 -30.74 5.52 13.75
C ASP A 110 -30.64 6.49 14.95
N ASN A 111 -29.73 6.25 15.89
CA ASN A 111 -29.40 7.19 16.98
C ASN A 111 -28.49 8.36 16.53
N GLN A 112 -28.02 8.40 15.28
CA GLN A 112 -27.32 9.58 14.74
C GLN A 112 -28.27 10.76 14.47
N THR A 113 -29.59 10.54 14.39
CA THR A 113 -30.58 11.61 14.15
C THR A 113 -31.07 12.30 15.42
N ASN A 114 -30.77 11.76 16.61
CA ASN A 114 -31.11 12.39 17.89
C ASN A 114 -29.89 13.16 18.41
N ASN A 115 -30.03 14.48 18.53
CA ASN A 115 -29.06 15.47 19.03
C ASN A 115 -28.61 15.24 20.49
N VAL A 116 -28.21 14.02 20.87
CA VAL A 116 -27.50 13.78 22.12
C VAL A 116 -26.01 13.92 21.79
N PRO A 117 -25.28 14.90 22.38
CA PRO A 117 -23.86 15.06 22.11
C PRO A 117 -23.15 13.75 22.45
N ALA A 118 -22.57 13.10 21.44
CA ALA A 118 -21.79 11.87 21.63
C ALA A 118 -20.39 12.17 22.17
N ALA A 119 -20.23 13.25 22.95
CA ALA A 119 -19.19 13.37 23.95
C ALA A 119 -19.49 12.43 25.13
N ILE A 120 -19.81 11.15 24.84
CA ILE A 120 -19.70 10.11 25.84
C ILE A 120 -18.20 9.90 25.98
N ALA A 121 -17.65 10.53 27.01
CA ALA A 121 -16.33 10.26 27.52
C ALA A 121 -16.14 8.74 27.53
N GLY A 122 -15.24 8.21 26.69
CA GLY A 122 -14.64 6.94 27.02
C GLY A 122 -13.94 7.16 28.36
N GLU A 123 -14.37 6.47 29.42
CA GLU A 123 -13.64 6.44 30.70
C GLU A 123 -12.16 6.03 30.49
N ASP A 124 -11.87 5.44 29.33
CA ASP A 124 -10.56 4.94 28.87
C ASP A 124 -9.73 5.94 28.04
N GLY A 125 -10.16 7.20 27.91
CA GLY A 125 -9.41 8.24 27.17
C GLY A 125 -9.62 8.24 25.64
N TRP A 126 -10.65 7.57 25.12
CA TRP A 126 -10.97 7.52 23.69
C TRP A 126 -12.27 8.25 23.35
N TYR A 127 -12.24 9.12 22.34
CA TYR A 127 -13.34 9.99 21.92
C TYR A 127 -13.72 9.70 20.46
N HIS A 128 -15.02 9.68 20.15
CA HIS A 128 -15.56 9.31 18.84
C HIS A 128 -16.55 10.36 18.33
N PRO A 129 -16.08 11.54 17.88
CA PRO A 129 -16.94 12.56 17.29
C PRO A 129 -17.68 12.02 16.07
N ARG A 130 -18.94 12.42 15.92
CA ARG A 130 -19.83 11.99 14.82
C ARG A 130 -19.97 13.03 13.72
N SER A 131 -19.50 14.26 13.96
CA SER A 131 -19.50 15.34 13.00
C SER A 131 -18.28 16.23 13.19
N ILE A 132 -18.02 17.08 12.20
CA ILE A 132 -16.97 18.10 12.30
C ILE A 132 -17.28 19.08 13.45
N GLN A 133 -18.55 19.41 13.69
CA GLN A 133 -18.96 20.31 14.78
C GLN A 133 -18.71 19.71 16.17
N GLU A 134 -18.93 18.41 16.35
CA GLU A 134 -18.59 17.72 17.60
C GLU A 134 -17.07 17.68 17.81
N LEU A 135 -16.29 17.42 16.75
CA LEU A 135 -14.84 17.46 16.81
C LEU A 135 -14.31 18.84 17.24
N HIS A 136 -14.90 19.93 16.72
CA HIS A 136 -14.57 21.29 17.16
C HIS A 136 -14.94 21.53 18.62
N SER A 137 -16.14 21.10 19.04
CA SER A 137 -16.58 21.23 20.42
C SER A 137 -15.65 20.50 21.39
N LEU A 138 -15.07 19.37 20.96
CA LEU A 138 -14.02 18.69 21.71
C LEU A 138 -12.76 19.57 21.80
N PHE A 139 -12.24 20.10 20.70
CA PHE A 139 -11.03 20.94 20.73
C PHE A 139 -11.15 22.26 21.50
N ASP A 140 -12.36 22.80 21.58
CA ASP A 140 -12.68 24.01 22.35
C ASP A 140 -12.89 23.73 23.84
N SER A 141 -13.09 22.47 24.21
CA SER A 141 -13.17 22.09 25.62
C SER A 141 -11.78 22.19 26.27
N ASN A 142 -11.73 22.62 27.54
CA ASN A 142 -10.51 22.62 28.35
C ASN A 142 -9.99 21.21 28.68
N TRP A 143 -10.53 20.17 28.04
CA TRP A 143 -10.18 18.78 28.31
C TRP A 143 -8.93 18.35 27.56
N PHE A 144 -8.43 19.13 26.59
CA PHE A 144 -7.36 18.71 25.69
C PHE A 144 -6.22 19.73 25.67
N ASP A 145 -5.03 19.28 26.08
CA ASP A 145 -3.77 19.98 25.81
C ASP A 145 -3.19 19.42 24.49
N GLU A 146 -2.57 20.26 23.67
CA GLU A 146 -2.04 19.89 22.34
C GLU A 146 -1.00 18.77 22.41
N LYS A 147 -0.38 18.56 23.59
CA LYS A 147 0.62 17.52 23.82
C LYS A 147 0.05 16.18 24.29
N SER A 148 -1.22 16.12 24.70
CA SER A 148 -1.82 14.92 25.29
C SER A 148 -2.81 14.20 24.38
N VAL A 149 -3.02 14.67 23.14
CA VAL A 149 -4.04 14.15 22.21
C VAL A 149 -3.45 13.62 20.92
N LYS A 150 -3.89 12.41 20.54
CA LYS A 150 -3.65 11.84 19.21
C LYS A 150 -4.94 11.75 18.40
N ILE A 151 -4.93 12.33 17.21
CA ILE A 151 -5.98 12.08 16.21
C ILE A 151 -5.69 10.75 15.53
N VAL A 152 -6.68 9.87 15.53
CA VAL A 152 -6.59 8.54 14.94
C VAL A 152 -7.71 8.39 13.93
N ALA A 153 -7.41 7.75 12.80
CA ALA A 153 -8.44 7.20 11.93
C ALA A 153 -8.32 5.68 11.86
N SER A 154 -7.10 5.16 11.75
CA SER A 154 -6.89 3.72 11.55
C SER A 154 -5.57 3.21 12.10
N ASN A 155 -4.82 4.07 12.80
CA ASN A 155 -3.57 3.82 13.52
C ASN A 155 -2.45 3.06 12.77
N THR A 156 -2.55 2.85 11.45
CA THR A 156 -1.51 2.16 10.67
C THR A 156 -0.16 2.90 10.67
N GLY A 157 -0.17 4.21 10.94
CA GLY A 157 1.05 5.02 11.12
C GLY A 157 1.92 4.57 12.30
N ALA A 158 1.33 3.97 13.34
CA ALA A 158 2.07 3.42 14.49
C ALA A 158 3.01 2.26 14.10
N GLY A 159 2.72 1.59 12.97
CA GLY A 159 3.60 0.56 12.41
C GLY A 159 4.86 1.14 11.73
N VAL A 160 4.86 2.43 11.41
CA VAL A 160 6.01 3.15 10.82
C VAL A 160 6.77 3.90 11.89
N TYR A 161 6.06 4.77 12.62
CA TYR A 161 6.58 5.51 13.75
C TYR A 161 6.01 4.85 15.00
N LYS A 162 6.84 4.09 15.71
CA LYS A 162 6.42 3.53 17.00
C LYS A 162 6.00 4.70 17.88
N ASP A 163 4.83 4.59 18.50
CA ASP A 163 4.33 5.60 19.44
C ASP A 163 5.34 5.70 20.59
N GLN A 164 6.21 6.70 20.53
CA GLN A 164 7.17 7.03 21.60
C GLN A 164 6.51 7.90 22.67
N ASP A 165 5.41 8.57 22.32
CA ASP A 165 4.63 9.42 23.20
C ASP A 165 3.39 8.67 23.69
N LEU A 166 3.29 8.50 25.02
CA LEU A 166 2.09 8.04 25.68
C LEU A 166 1.05 9.17 25.62
N TYR A 167 0.20 9.16 24.59
CA TYR A 167 -0.96 10.06 24.56
C TYR A 167 -1.98 9.57 25.58
N GLU A 168 -2.45 10.49 26.42
CA GLU A 168 -3.50 10.22 27.41
C GLU A 168 -4.87 10.12 26.74
N LYS A 169 -5.04 10.78 25.58
CA LYS A 169 -6.33 10.93 24.90
C LYS A 169 -6.22 10.67 23.41
N TYR A 170 -7.22 9.99 22.87
CA TYR A 170 -7.32 9.63 21.46
C TYR A 170 -8.65 10.10 20.89
N ILE A 171 -8.62 10.71 19.71
CA ILE A 171 -9.83 11.13 19.00
C ILE A 171 -9.91 10.33 17.70
N ASP A 172 -10.87 9.40 17.62
CA ASP A 172 -11.14 8.65 16.40
C ASP A 172 -12.09 9.39 15.47
N ILE A 173 -11.56 9.86 14.35
CA ILE A 173 -12.29 10.64 13.34
C ILE A 173 -12.90 9.77 12.23
N LYS A 174 -12.71 8.44 12.25
CA LYS A 174 -13.22 7.54 11.20
C LYS A 174 -14.74 7.52 11.14
N GLY A 175 -15.41 7.81 12.25
CA GLY A 175 -16.87 7.86 12.36
C GLY A 175 -17.52 9.08 11.71
N ILE A 176 -16.74 10.11 11.33
CA ILE A 176 -17.25 11.36 10.75
C ILE A 176 -17.58 11.15 9.26
N PRO A 177 -18.86 11.18 8.84
CA PRO A 177 -19.27 10.88 7.46
C PRO A 177 -18.66 11.84 6.44
N GLU A 178 -18.54 13.13 6.77
CA GLU A 178 -17.98 14.18 5.91
C GLU A 178 -16.55 13.86 5.46
N LEU A 179 -15.77 13.17 6.30
CA LEU A 179 -14.40 12.77 5.99
C LEU A 179 -14.32 11.53 5.09
N SER A 180 -15.43 10.85 4.82
CA SER A 180 -15.49 9.64 4.00
C SER A 180 -16.18 9.85 2.65
N VAL A 181 -16.54 11.10 2.32
CA VAL A 181 -17.23 11.46 1.08
C VAL A 181 -16.29 11.35 -0.12
N ILE A 182 -16.83 10.92 -1.26
CA ILE A 182 -16.13 10.88 -2.54
C ILE A 182 -17.02 11.57 -3.58
N ASN A 183 -16.56 12.70 -4.11
CA ASN A 183 -17.29 13.46 -5.12
C ASN A 183 -16.54 13.43 -6.45
N ARG A 184 -17.21 12.98 -7.51
CA ARG A 184 -16.69 13.05 -8.87
C ARG A 184 -17.34 14.20 -9.61
N SER A 185 -16.54 14.99 -10.32
CA SER A 185 -17.00 16.08 -11.17
C SER A 185 -16.23 16.07 -12.49
N ASN A 186 -16.66 16.89 -13.45
CA ASN A 186 -15.91 17.13 -14.69
C ASN A 186 -14.55 17.82 -14.48
N LYS A 187 -14.31 18.40 -13.29
CA LYS A 187 -13.04 19.06 -12.95
C LYS A 187 -12.03 18.10 -12.33
N GLY A 188 -12.47 16.96 -11.81
CA GLY A 188 -11.65 16.07 -10.99
C GLY A 188 -12.43 15.32 -9.92
N VAL A 189 -11.68 14.67 -9.03
CA VAL A 189 -12.20 13.83 -7.95
C VAL A 189 -11.80 14.42 -6.60
N GLU A 190 -12.77 14.67 -5.75
CA GLU A 190 -12.57 15.01 -4.35
C GLU A 190 -12.72 13.74 -3.48
N ILE A 191 -11.75 13.51 -2.61
CA ILE A 191 -11.69 12.35 -1.71
C ILE A 191 -11.55 12.84 -0.28
N GLY A 192 -12.48 12.46 0.59
CA GLY A 192 -12.41 12.74 2.02
C GLY A 192 -11.19 12.08 2.69
N ALA A 193 -10.68 12.73 3.74
CA ALA A 193 -9.44 12.32 4.40
C ALA A 193 -9.48 10.92 5.07
N ALA A 194 -10.67 10.45 5.47
CA ALA A 194 -10.88 9.13 6.07
C ALA A 194 -11.11 8.00 5.04
N VAL A 195 -11.15 8.32 3.74
CA VAL A 195 -11.26 7.31 2.69
C VAL A 195 -10.02 6.42 2.68
N SER A 196 -10.23 5.10 2.63
CA SER A 196 -9.13 4.14 2.60
C SER A 196 -8.34 4.20 1.29
N ILE A 197 -7.06 3.87 1.34
CA ILE A 197 -6.20 3.82 0.14
C ILE A 197 -6.78 2.84 -0.89
N SER A 198 -7.30 1.68 -0.46
CA SER A 198 -7.95 0.72 -1.35
C SER A 198 -9.15 1.34 -2.07
N LYS A 199 -9.97 2.14 -1.38
CA LYS A 199 -11.12 2.78 -2.01
C LYS A 199 -10.71 3.89 -2.97
N ALA A 200 -9.66 4.64 -2.64
CA ALA A 200 -9.08 5.61 -3.57
C ALA A 200 -8.55 4.94 -4.85
N ILE A 201 -7.88 3.78 -4.75
CA ILE A 201 -7.44 2.99 -5.91
C ILE A 201 -8.63 2.61 -6.79
N GLU A 202 -9.71 2.06 -6.23
CA GLU A 202 -10.92 1.74 -6.97
C GLU A 202 -11.47 2.97 -7.69
N VAL A 203 -11.52 4.12 -7.00
CA VAL A 203 -12.05 5.35 -7.57
C VAL A 203 -11.25 5.87 -8.76
N PHE A 204 -9.93 5.78 -8.70
CA PHE A 204 -9.04 6.24 -9.77
C PHE A 204 -8.88 5.21 -10.91
N SER A 205 -9.12 3.93 -10.66
CA SER A 205 -8.96 2.87 -11.67
C SER A 205 -9.91 3.02 -12.86
N ASP A 206 -11.09 3.59 -12.64
CA ASP A 206 -12.11 3.84 -13.67
C ASP A 206 -11.94 5.21 -14.38
N GLY A 207 -10.80 5.89 -14.18
CA GLY A 207 -10.59 7.27 -14.58
C GLY A 207 -9.78 7.49 -15.87
N THR A 208 -9.37 8.74 -16.07
CA THR A 208 -8.46 9.16 -17.15
C THR A 208 -7.09 8.49 -17.05
N PRO A 209 -6.23 8.56 -18.10
CA PRO A 209 -4.90 7.96 -18.05
C PRO A 209 -4.08 8.36 -16.80
N VAL A 210 -4.18 9.62 -16.38
CA VAL A 210 -3.56 10.11 -15.14
C VAL A 210 -4.10 9.37 -13.92
N PHE A 211 -5.42 9.31 -13.74
CA PHE A 211 -6.02 8.57 -12.62
C PHE A 211 -5.64 7.09 -12.61
N ARG A 212 -5.62 6.41 -13.77
CA ARG A 212 -5.18 5.01 -13.85
C ARG A 212 -3.72 4.83 -13.42
N LYS A 213 -2.83 5.75 -13.76
CA LYS A 213 -1.43 5.75 -13.32
C LYS A 213 -1.32 6.01 -11.82
N ILE A 214 -2.13 6.92 -11.26
CA ILE A 214 -2.24 7.14 -9.80
C ILE A 214 -2.67 5.83 -9.12
N ALA A 215 -3.74 5.18 -9.59
CA ALA A 215 -4.23 3.91 -9.05
C ALA A 215 -3.14 2.82 -9.07
N GLY A 216 -2.43 2.68 -10.21
CA GLY A 216 -1.34 1.72 -10.37
C GLY A 216 -0.11 2.00 -9.51
N HIS A 217 0.13 3.25 -9.10
CA HIS A 217 1.18 3.57 -8.14
C HIS A 217 0.73 3.28 -6.70
N LEU A 218 -0.50 3.68 -6.35
CA LEU A 218 -1.08 3.44 -5.02
C LEU A 218 -1.22 1.94 -4.72
N SER A 219 -1.43 1.08 -5.72
CA SER A 219 -1.48 -0.38 -5.53
C SER A 219 -0.16 -0.98 -5.01
N LYS A 220 0.96 -0.29 -5.20
CA LYS A 220 2.30 -0.67 -4.71
C LYS A 220 2.54 -0.21 -3.26
N VAL A 221 1.67 0.62 -2.70
CA VAL A 221 1.79 1.15 -1.33
C VAL A 221 1.34 0.08 -0.34
N ALA A 222 2.26 -0.33 0.55
CA ALA A 222 2.01 -1.31 1.61
C ALA A 222 1.38 -2.63 1.10
N SER A 223 0.79 -3.41 1.99
CA SER A 223 0.00 -4.60 1.65
C SER A 223 -1.48 -4.25 1.47
N PRO A 224 -2.28 -5.12 0.81
CA PRO A 224 -3.72 -4.94 0.73
C PRO A 224 -4.41 -4.76 2.10
N PHE A 225 -3.90 -5.43 3.14
CA PHE A 225 -4.45 -5.32 4.51
C PHE A 225 -4.28 -3.91 5.07
N VAL A 226 -3.09 -3.33 4.89
CA VAL A 226 -2.83 -1.95 5.30
C VAL A 226 -3.68 -1.00 4.47
N ARG A 227 -3.74 -1.15 3.14
CA ARG A 227 -4.52 -0.25 2.27
C ARG A 227 -6.03 -0.26 2.54
N ASN A 228 -6.58 -1.40 2.99
CA ASN A 228 -8.00 -1.51 3.33
C ASN A 228 -8.38 -0.70 4.58
N THR A 229 -7.41 -0.30 5.40
CA THR A 229 -7.67 0.40 6.68
C THR A 229 -6.98 1.77 6.72
N ALA A 230 -5.74 1.89 6.24
CA ALA A 230 -5.02 3.15 6.11
C ALA A 230 -5.78 4.13 5.22
N THR A 231 -5.82 5.40 5.64
CA THR A 231 -6.54 6.46 4.93
C THR A 231 -5.60 7.32 4.11
N VAL A 232 -6.11 7.87 3.00
CA VAL A 232 -5.33 8.79 2.16
C VAL A 232 -4.93 10.05 2.94
N GLY A 233 -5.83 10.57 3.77
CA GLY A 233 -5.57 11.76 4.57
C GLY A 233 -4.54 11.52 5.67
N GLY A 234 -4.60 10.37 6.34
CA GLY A 234 -3.59 10.00 7.35
C GLY A 234 -2.19 9.94 6.74
N ASN A 235 -2.07 9.41 5.51
CA ASN A 235 -0.80 9.36 4.80
C ASN A 235 -0.26 10.75 4.44
N VAL A 236 -1.12 11.66 3.94
CA VAL A 236 -0.73 13.04 3.61
C VAL A 236 -0.34 13.83 4.87
N ILE A 237 -1.11 13.71 5.96
CA ILE A 237 -0.77 14.33 7.26
C ILE A 237 0.57 13.81 7.79
N MET A 238 0.84 12.51 7.70
CA MET A 238 2.14 11.95 8.10
C MET A 238 3.29 12.52 7.28
N SER A 239 3.09 12.75 5.97
CA SER A 239 4.11 13.38 5.12
C SER A 239 4.43 14.81 5.57
N GLN A 240 3.43 15.56 6.03
CA GLN A 240 3.59 16.96 6.46
C GLN A 240 4.13 17.09 7.88
N ARG A 241 3.67 16.25 8.82
CA ARG A 241 4.02 16.36 10.25
C ARG A 241 5.23 15.54 10.67
N LEU A 242 5.41 14.36 10.08
CA LEU A 242 6.38 13.35 10.56
C LEU A 242 7.49 13.03 9.55
N GLN A 243 7.60 13.85 8.49
CA GLN A 243 8.57 13.66 7.42
C GLN A 243 8.49 12.27 6.76
N PHE A 244 7.27 11.78 6.56
CA PHE A 244 7.04 10.43 6.04
C PHE A 244 7.36 10.33 4.54
N PRO A 245 8.23 9.38 4.10
CA PRO A 245 8.56 9.16 2.69
C PRO A 245 7.37 8.55 1.94
N SER A 246 6.43 9.41 1.55
CA SER A 246 5.13 9.01 0.99
C SER A 246 5.15 8.87 -0.54
N ASP A 247 4.77 7.70 -1.04
CA ASP A 247 4.41 7.52 -2.46
C ASP A 247 3.13 8.29 -2.83
N ILE A 248 2.15 8.33 -1.94
CA ILE A 248 0.85 8.97 -2.20
C ILE A 248 1.02 10.48 -2.33
N ALA A 249 1.72 11.12 -1.40
CA ALA A 249 1.96 12.57 -1.45
C ALA A 249 2.74 12.95 -2.73
N THR A 250 3.74 12.15 -3.11
CA THR A 250 4.54 12.39 -4.33
C THR A 250 3.69 12.36 -5.60
N VAL A 251 2.83 11.34 -5.73
CA VAL A 251 1.96 11.19 -6.91
C VAL A 251 0.89 12.29 -6.97
N LEU A 252 0.28 12.62 -5.83
CA LEU A 252 -0.71 13.70 -5.74
C LEU A 252 -0.08 15.08 -6.00
N LEU A 253 1.17 15.29 -5.59
CA LEU A 253 1.90 16.53 -5.81
C LEU A 253 2.10 16.76 -7.32
N ALA A 254 2.54 15.72 -8.03
CA ALA A 254 2.70 15.77 -9.49
C ALA A 254 1.37 15.99 -10.23
N ALA A 255 0.28 15.41 -9.72
CA ALA A 255 -1.06 15.56 -10.28
C ALA A 255 -1.65 16.96 -10.08
N GLY A 256 -0.99 17.85 -9.32
CA GLY A 256 -1.50 19.19 -9.03
C GLY A 256 -2.67 19.19 -8.05
N SER A 257 -2.69 18.25 -7.11
CA SER A 257 -3.75 18.14 -6.12
C SER A 257 -3.80 19.35 -5.17
N THR A 258 -4.99 19.64 -4.67
CA THR A 258 -5.23 20.60 -3.59
C THR A 258 -5.78 19.88 -2.37
N VAL A 259 -5.61 20.49 -1.20
CA VAL A 259 -6.10 19.97 0.07
C VAL A 259 -6.96 21.01 0.78
N THR A 260 -8.05 20.55 1.37
CA THR A 260 -8.89 21.37 2.24
C THR A 260 -8.60 21.00 3.68
N ILE A 261 -8.09 21.96 4.46
CA ILE A 261 -7.82 21.79 5.88
C ILE A 261 -8.71 22.68 6.72
N GLN A 262 -9.01 22.23 7.92
CA GLN A 262 -9.69 22.98 8.95
C GLN A 262 -8.72 23.21 10.10
N THR A 263 -8.38 24.47 10.36
CA THR A 263 -7.62 24.88 11.56
C THR A 263 -8.59 25.28 12.66
N ALA A 264 -8.08 25.66 13.83
CA ALA A 264 -8.92 26.16 14.92
C ALA A 264 -9.76 27.40 14.55
N SER A 265 -9.29 28.23 13.61
CA SER A 265 -9.92 29.52 13.29
C SER A 265 -10.56 29.61 11.91
N LYS A 266 -10.15 28.78 10.94
CA LYS A 266 -10.63 28.89 9.56
C LYS A 266 -10.43 27.60 8.76
N MET A 267 -11.22 27.50 7.69
CA MET A 267 -11.02 26.52 6.63
C MET A 267 -10.11 27.13 5.56
N LEU A 268 -9.13 26.36 5.07
CA LEU A 268 -8.19 26.76 4.03
C LEU A 268 -8.19 25.71 2.91
N CYS A 269 -8.13 26.19 1.67
CA CYS A 269 -7.83 25.37 0.51
C CYS A 269 -6.43 25.76 0.02
N LEU A 270 -5.51 24.81 0.01
CA LEU A 270 -4.11 25.00 -0.35
C LEU A 270 -3.75 24.05 -1.49
N THR A 271 -2.80 24.42 -2.33
CA THR A 271 -2.11 23.42 -3.15
C THR A 271 -1.41 22.41 -2.23
N LEU A 272 -1.25 21.17 -2.70
CA LEU A 272 -0.51 20.17 -1.92
C LEU A 272 0.94 20.60 -1.67
N GLU A 273 1.53 21.37 -2.59
CA GLU A 273 2.87 21.93 -2.42
C GLU A 273 2.92 22.94 -1.25
N GLU A 274 2.03 23.94 -1.23
CA GLU A 274 1.93 24.89 -0.12
C GLU A 274 1.65 24.19 1.22
N PHE A 275 0.81 23.15 1.20
CA PHE A 275 0.49 22.37 2.39
C PHE A 275 1.70 21.60 2.93
N LEU A 276 2.57 21.07 2.07
CA LEU A 276 3.76 20.33 2.48
C LEU A 276 4.89 21.27 2.94
N GLU A 277 5.03 22.44 2.33
CA GLU A 277 6.09 23.41 2.64
C GLU A 277 5.84 24.25 3.91
N GLN A 278 4.58 24.37 4.34
CA GLN A 278 4.26 25.10 5.58
C GLN A 278 4.82 24.37 6.83
N PRO A 279 5.04 25.09 7.95
CA PRO A 279 5.44 24.47 9.22
C PRO A 279 4.51 23.30 9.63
N PRO A 280 5.03 22.26 10.32
CA PRO A 280 4.23 21.12 10.76
C PRO A 280 2.91 21.55 11.40
N CYS A 281 1.80 21.00 10.91
CA CYS A 281 0.48 21.33 11.42
C CYS A 281 0.38 20.99 12.92
N ASP A 282 -0.33 21.83 13.65
CA ASP A 282 -0.67 21.58 15.04
C ASP A 282 -1.53 20.31 15.19
N ALA A 283 -1.68 19.85 16.43
CA ALA A 283 -2.45 18.64 16.72
C ALA A 283 -3.95 18.78 16.45
N LYS A 284 -4.48 20.01 16.30
CA LYS A 284 -5.91 20.31 16.12
C LYS A 284 -6.29 20.49 14.64
N THR A 285 -5.30 20.62 13.75
CA THR A 285 -5.52 20.80 12.32
C THR A 285 -6.00 19.49 11.69
N ILE A 286 -7.15 19.56 11.01
CA ILE A 286 -7.79 18.43 10.36
C ILE A 286 -7.69 18.58 8.84
N LEU A 287 -7.19 17.56 8.16
CA LEU A 287 -7.37 17.43 6.72
C LEU A 287 -8.80 16.93 6.47
N LEU A 288 -9.59 17.70 5.71
CA LEU A 288 -10.98 17.36 5.39
C LEU A 288 -11.05 16.54 4.10
N SER A 289 -10.47 17.06 3.02
CA SER A 289 -10.51 16.45 1.70
C SER A 289 -9.25 16.74 0.88
N ILE A 290 -9.03 15.89 -0.13
CA ILE A 290 -7.99 16.02 -1.14
C ILE A 290 -8.72 16.06 -2.49
N PHE A 291 -8.47 17.09 -3.28
CA PHE A 291 -8.99 17.20 -4.64
C PHE A 291 -7.89 16.91 -5.66
N VAL A 292 -8.15 15.99 -6.59
CA VAL A 292 -7.25 15.63 -7.68
C VAL A 292 -7.88 16.09 -9.00
N PRO A 293 -7.25 17.02 -9.73
CA PRO A 293 -7.82 17.55 -10.96
C PRO A 293 -7.82 16.47 -12.06
N ASP A 294 -8.82 16.55 -12.94
CA ASP A 294 -8.82 15.76 -14.16
C ASP A 294 -8.06 16.50 -15.26
N TRP A 295 -7.03 15.86 -15.78
CA TRP A 295 -6.16 16.41 -16.83
C TRP A 295 -6.66 16.09 -18.24
N GLY A 296 -7.70 15.27 -18.37
CA GLY A 296 -8.19 14.76 -19.65
C GLY A 296 -7.27 13.68 -20.24
N SER A 297 -7.48 13.36 -21.52
CA SER A 297 -6.70 12.37 -22.28
C SER A 297 -5.71 12.97 -23.27
N ASP A 298 -5.91 14.21 -23.68
CA ASP A 298 -5.29 14.73 -24.89
C ASP A 298 -3.97 15.43 -24.55
N ASN A 299 -2.90 14.92 -25.16
CA ASN A 299 -1.52 15.41 -25.03
C ASN A 299 -1.02 15.55 -23.59
N VAL A 300 -1.54 14.74 -22.66
CA VAL A 300 -1.05 14.67 -21.28
C VAL A 300 -0.37 13.34 -21.06
N ILE A 301 0.86 13.42 -20.55
CA ILE A 301 1.68 12.27 -20.19
C ILE A 301 1.93 12.33 -18.69
N PHE A 302 1.58 11.25 -18.00
CA PHE A 302 1.79 11.13 -16.57
C PHE A 302 2.48 9.80 -16.26
N GLU A 303 3.73 9.90 -15.82
CA GLU A 303 4.56 8.74 -15.51
C GLU A 303 4.99 8.74 -14.05
N THR A 304 4.99 7.56 -13.45
CA THR A 304 5.40 7.40 -12.04
C THR A 304 6.48 6.34 -11.94
N SER A 305 7.49 6.61 -11.12
CA SER A 305 8.64 5.72 -10.92
C SER A 305 8.88 5.49 -9.44
N ARG A 306 9.38 4.30 -9.11
CA ARG A 306 9.64 3.89 -7.73
C ARG A 306 10.79 2.90 -7.69
N ALA A 307 11.80 3.19 -6.89
CA ALA A 307 12.85 2.24 -6.53
C ALA A 307 12.69 1.85 -5.06
N ALA A 308 12.63 0.57 -4.77
CA ALA A 308 12.46 0.04 -3.41
C ALA A 308 13.18 -1.31 -3.27
N PRO A 309 13.45 -1.79 -2.05
CA PRO A 309 14.00 -3.13 -1.83
C PRO A 309 13.13 -4.26 -2.43
N ARG A 310 11.83 -3.98 -2.63
CA ARG A 310 10.85 -4.88 -3.24
C ARG A 310 10.10 -4.11 -4.32
N PRO A 311 10.32 -4.40 -5.62
CA PRO A 311 9.78 -3.60 -6.72
C PRO A 311 8.25 -3.65 -6.80
N PHE A 312 7.63 -4.76 -6.41
CA PHE A 312 6.17 -4.97 -6.42
C PHE A 312 5.42 -4.38 -5.20
N GLY A 313 6.10 -3.57 -4.37
CA GLY A 313 5.49 -2.90 -3.21
C GLY A 313 5.79 -3.54 -1.86
N ASN A 314 4.97 -3.21 -0.85
CA ASN A 314 5.11 -3.67 0.54
C ASN A 314 6.51 -3.42 1.16
N ALA A 315 7.17 -2.35 0.73
CA ALA A 315 8.43 -1.83 1.27
C ALA A 315 8.48 -0.31 1.01
N VAL A 316 9.09 0.46 1.91
CA VAL A 316 9.32 1.90 1.69
C VAL A 316 10.31 2.08 0.53
N SER A 317 10.09 3.10 -0.30
CA SER A 317 10.95 3.41 -1.44
C SER A 317 12.26 4.07 -1.00
N TYR A 318 13.33 3.83 -1.76
CA TYR A 318 14.56 4.61 -1.69
C TYR A 318 14.37 5.98 -2.35
N VAL A 319 13.64 6.01 -3.46
CA VAL A 319 13.22 7.21 -4.20
C VAL A 319 11.92 6.86 -4.93
N ASN A 320 10.99 7.79 -4.97
CA ASN A 320 9.84 7.75 -5.86
C ASN A 320 9.73 9.08 -6.62
N SER A 321 9.03 9.05 -7.75
CA SER A 321 8.75 10.24 -8.53
C SER A 321 7.44 10.10 -9.28
N ALA A 322 6.85 11.24 -9.60
CA ALA A 322 5.72 11.34 -10.50
C ALA A 322 5.90 12.59 -11.35
N PHE A 323 5.77 12.43 -12.66
CA PHE A 323 6.02 13.47 -13.64
C PHE A 323 4.79 13.64 -14.52
N LEU A 324 4.35 14.88 -14.65
CA LEU A 324 3.26 15.28 -15.53
C LEU A 324 3.81 16.21 -16.60
N ALA A 325 3.48 15.97 -17.86
CA ALA A 325 3.72 16.93 -18.93
C ALA A 325 2.47 17.06 -19.80
N ARG A 326 2.12 18.29 -20.14
CA ARG A 326 1.20 18.61 -21.24
C ARG A 326 2.04 19.09 -22.41
N THR A 327 1.84 18.49 -23.57
CA THR A 327 2.62 18.81 -24.77
C THR A 327 1.74 19.35 -25.89
N SER A 328 2.32 20.13 -26.78
CA SER A 328 1.73 20.50 -28.05
C SER A 328 2.64 20.05 -29.19
N GLY A 329 2.06 19.71 -30.33
CA GLY A 329 2.85 19.43 -31.53
C GLY A 329 3.23 20.73 -32.22
N ASP A 330 4.51 20.89 -32.55
CA ASP A 330 4.92 21.93 -33.49
C ASP A 330 4.51 21.52 -34.90
N ALA A 331 3.57 22.25 -35.49
CA ALA A 331 3.06 21.99 -36.83
C ALA A 331 4.14 22.10 -37.93
N ALA A 332 5.27 22.76 -37.66
CA ALA A 332 6.37 22.94 -38.61
C ALA A 332 7.43 21.83 -38.55
N SER A 333 7.77 21.33 -37.36
CA SER A 333 8.85 20.35 -37.15
C SER A 333 8.37 18.93 -36.79
N GLY A 334 7.12 18.79 -36.30
CA GLY A 334 6.62 17.53 -35.74
C GLY A 334 7.14 17.23 -34.33
N GLU A 335 7.95 18.12 -33.75
CA GLU A 335 8.49 17.97 -32.38
C GLU A 335 7.41 18.26 -31.32
N LEU A 336 7.51 17.57 -30.18
CA LEU A 336 6.67 17.84 -29.01
C LEU A 336 7.27 18.99 -28.18
N ILE A 337 6.50 20.08 -28.03
CA ILE A 337 6.82 21.20 -27.16
C ILE A 337 6.17 20.96 -25.80
N VAL A 338 6.91 21.21 -24.71
CA VAL A 338 6.40 21.09 -23.34
C VAL A 338 5.67 22.37 -22.93
N ASP A 339 4.34 22.35 -22.85
CA ASP A 339 3.53 23.52 -22.47
C ASP A 339 3.46 23.67 -20.94
N GLU A 340 3.22 22.55 -20.25
CA GLU A 340 3.14 22.46 -18.79
C GLU A 340 3.92 21.24 -18.33
N ILE A 341 4.61 21.36 -17.20
CA ILE A 341 5.38 20.27 -16.62
C ILE A 341 5.41 20.35 -15.10
N CYS A 342 5.26 19.21 -14.45
CA CYS A 342 5.38 19.04 -13.01
C CYS A 342 6.29 17.85 -12.73
N LEU A 343 7.38 18.07 -12.01
CA LEU A 343 8.42 17.08 -11.72
C LEU A 343 8.53 16.85 -10.21
N ALA A 344 7.68 15.99 -9.65
CA ALA A 344 7.68 15.68 -8.23
C ALA A 344 8.63 14.51 -7.91
N PHE A 345 9.44 14.68 -6.87
CA PHE A 345 10.32 13.66 -6.30
C PHE A 345 10.02 13.50 -4.81
N GLY A 346 10.11 12.27 -4.32
CA GLY A 346 9.94 11.97 -2.91
C GLY A 346 10.89 10.88 -2.44
N ALA A 347 10.90 10.67 -1.12
CA ALA A 347 11.71 9.67 -0.42
C ALA A 347 13.23 9.76 -0.64
N TYR A 348 13.77 10.77 -1.33
CA TYR A 348 15.20 10.84 -1.68
C TYR A 348 16.12 11.32 -0.55
N GLY A 349 15.61 11.43 0.69
CA GLY A 349 16.37 11.87 1.86
C GLY A 349 16.02 13.27 2.37
N VAL A 350 14.85 13.78 2.02
CA VAL A 350 14.30 15.05 2.51
C VAL A 350 12.98 14.83 3.23
N GLY A 351 12.48 15.87 3.92
CA GLY A 351 11.32 15.76 4.81
C GLY A 351 10.02 15.33 4.11
N HIS A 352 9.72 15.86 2.93
CA HIS A 352 8.51 15.54 2.18
C HIS A 352 8.78 15.53 0.67
N ALA A 353 7.79 15.12 -0.12
CA ALA A 353 7.87 15.23 -1.57
C ALA A 353 7.97 16.69 -2.01
N SER A 354 8.77 16.98 -3.03
CA SER A 354 8.99 18.33 -3.54
C SER A 354 9.12 18.34 -5.06
N ARG A 355 8.97 19.51 -5.66
CA ARG A 355 9.06 19.73 -7.10
C ARG A 355 10.43 20.24 -7.52
N ALA A 356 10.91 19.78 -8.66
CA ALA A 356 12.12 20.28 -9.28
C ALA A 356 11.85 21.55 -10.11
N ARG A 357 11.35 22.63 -9.46
CA ARG A 357 10.89 23.87 -10.14
C ARG A 357 11.91 24.47 -11.10
N LYS A 358 13.20 24.50 -10.73
CA LYS A 358 14.29 24.99 -11.60
C LYS A 358 14.38 24.22 -12.92
N VAL A 359 14.10 22.92 -12.89
CA VAL A 359 14.11 22.05 -14.08
C VAL A 359 12.80 22.23 -14.87
N GLU A 360 11.67 22.35 -14.18
CA GLU A 360 10.36 22.63 -14.80
C GLU A 360 10.38 23.94 -15.60
N GLU A 361 10.89 25.03 -15.00
CA GLU A 361 11.04 26.34 -15.64
C GLU A 361 11.96 26.29 -16.85
N PHE A 362 13.04 25.49 -16.78
CA PHE A 362 13.94 25.29 -17.90
C PHE A 362 13.27 24.55 -19.06
N LEU A 363 12.41 23.56 -18.80
CA LEU A 363 11.79 22.70 -19.80
C LEU A 363 10.58 23.36 -20.48
N LYS A 364 9.88 24.25 -19.78
CA LYS A 364 8.69 24.92 -20.31
C LYS A 364 8.97 25.68 -21.61
N GLY A 365 8.17 25.41 -22.62
CA GLY A 365 8.25 26.00 -23.97
C GLY A 365 9.37 25.45 -24.84
N LYS A 366 10.07 24.37 -24.45
CA LYS A 366 11.12 23.74 -25.26
C LYS A 366 10.64 22.44 -25.89
N SER A 367 11.22 22.12 -27.05
CA SER A 367 11.19 20.77 -27.59
C SER A 367 12.21 19.87 -26.90
N VAL A 368 11.88 18.59 -26.75
CA VAL A 368 12.71 17.63 -26.01
C VAL A 368 13.77 17.02 -26.91
N SER A 369 14.94 17.67 -26.97
CA SER A 369 16.13 17.18 -27.67
C SER A 369 17.19 16.61 -26.73
N ALA A 370 18.16 15.86 -27.26
CA ALA A 370 19.26 15.29 -26.47
C ALA A 370 20.04 16.34 -25.66
N SER A 371 20.25 17.54 -26.20
CA SER A 371 20.88 18.65 -25.48
C SER A 371 20.02 19.19 -24.34
N VAL A 372 18.70 19.24 -24.53
CA VAL A 372 17.76 19.69 -23.49
C VAL A 372 17.70 18.67 -22.36
N ILE A 373 17.69 17.37 -22.68
CA ILE A 373 17.74 16.29 -21.67
C ILE A 373 19.03 16.38 -20.85
N LEU A 374 20.20 16.53 -21.50
CA LEU A 374 21.48 16.62 -20.81
C LEU A 374 21.52 17.79 -19.82
N GLU A 375 21.02 18.95 -20.24
CA GLU A 375 21.00 20.14 -19.39
C GLU A 375 19.98 20.03 -18.25
N ALA A 376 18.79 19.48 -18.51
CA ALA A 376 17.80 19.18 -17.47
C ALA A 376 18.37 18.23 -16.40
N VAL A 377 19.12 17.21 -16.80
CA VAL A 377 19.81 16.29 -15.88
C VAL A 377 20.88 16.98 -15.05
N ARG A 378 21.65 17.91 -15.64
CA ARG A 378 22.63 18.71 -14.89
C ARG A 378 21.95 19.58 -13.84
N LEU A 379 20.90 20.29 -14.23
CA LEU A 379 20.11 21.13 -13.31
C LEU A 379 19.49 20.30 -12.18
N LEU A 380 19.02 19.09 -12.47
CA LEU A 380 18.42 18.22 -11.45
C LEU A 380 19.42 17.83 -10.36
N LYS A 381 20.70 17.61 -10.70
CA LYS A 381 21.74 17.25 -9.73
C LYS A 381 21.96 18.33 -8.67
N ASP A 382 21.76 19.60 -9.03
CA ASP A 382 21.82 20.71 -8.07
C ASP A 382 20.58 20.80 -7.18
N VAL A 383 19.43 20.28 -7.65
CA VAL A 383 18.14 20.36 -6.96
C VAL A 383 17.93 19.19 -6.00
N ILE A 384 18.32 17.98 -6.42
CA ILE A 384 18.16 16.76 -5.62
C ILE A 384 19.36 16.62 -4.68
N SER A 385 19.23 17.21 -3.50
CA SER A 385 20.23 17.14 -2.44
C SER A 385 19.66 16.41 -1.21
N PRO A 386 19.98 15.12 -1.00
CA PRO A 386 19.61 14.39 0.21
C PRO A 386 20.19 15.04 1.47
N SER A 387 19.44 15.03 2.58
CA SER A 387 19.92 15.53 3.87
C SER A 387 21.06 14.68 4.44
N GLU A 388 21.89 15.29 5.27
CA GLU A 388 22.95 14.60 6.01
C GLU A 388 22.39 13.40 6.80
N GLY A 389 23.11 12.28 6.80
CA GLY A 389 22.66 11.03 7.42
C GLY A 389 21.72 10.17 6.55
N THR A 390 21.33 10.62 5.35
CA THR A 390 20.57 9.79 4.41
C THR A 390 21.38 8.56 4.00
N THR A 391 20.75 7.38 4.05
CA THR A 391 21.38 6.14 3.57
C THR A 391 21.46 6.10 2.04
N HIS A 392 22.65 5.78 1.51
CA HIS A 392 22.92 5.68 0.06
C HIS A 392 22.56 6.95 -0.75
N PRO A 393 23.05 8.15 -0.38
CA PRO A 393 22.64 9.41 -1.01
C PRO A 393 22.98 9.46 -2.51
N GLU A 394 24.18 9.01 -2.90
CA GLU A 394 24.62 8.96 -4.30
C GLU A 394 23.72 8.08 -5.17
N TYR A 395 23.30 6.92 -4.64
CA TYR A 395 22.37 6.02 -5.32
C TYR A 395 21.01 6.68 -5.51
N ARG A 396 20.50 7.40 -4.50
CA ARG A 396 19.23 8.13 -4.60
C ARG A 396 19.28 9.24 -5.65
N VAL A 397 20.36 10.02 -5.69
CA VAL A 397 20.56 11.04 -6.73
C VAL A 397 20.62 10.39 -8.13
N SER A 398 21.36 9.29 -8.27
CA SER A 398 21.45 8.56 -9.54
C SER A 398 20.09 8.03 -10.01
N LEU A 399 19.25 7.54 -9.09
CA LEU A 399 17.90 7.09 -9.40
C LEU A 399 17.00 8.24 -9.85
N ALA A 400 17.03 9.39 -9.16
CA ALA A 400 16.26 10.57 -9.55
C ALA A 400 16.61 11.05 -10.97
N VAL A 401 17.91 11.09 -11.29
CA VAL A 401 18.40 11.37 -12.65
C VAL A 401 17.91 10.35 -13.66
N SER A 402 17.96 9.05 -13.33
CA SER A 402 17.52 7.97 -14.21
C SER A 402 16.03 8.06 -14.51
N PHE A 403 15.21 8.39 -13.51
CA PHE A 403 13.77 8.59 -13.69
C PHE A 403 13.50 9.78 -14.61
N LEU A 404 14.13 10.94 -14.39
CA LEU A 404 13.95 12.10 -15.25
C LEU A 404 14.40 11.81 -16.69
N PHE A 405 15.56 11.17 -16.86
CA PHE A 405 16.07 10.81 -18.17
C PHE A 405 15.10 9.89 -18.92
N SER A 406 14.59 8.85 -18.25
CA SER A 406 13.62 7.91 -18.86
C SER A 406 12.33 8.62 -19.29
N PHE A 407 11.84 9.55 -18.47
CA PHE A 407 10.64 10.32 -18.78
C PHE A 407 10.85 11.25 -19.98
N LEU A 408 11.90 12.08 -19.96
CA LEU A 408 12.16 13.01 -21.06
C LEU A 408 12.50 12.26 -22.37
N SER A 409 13.19 11.13 -22.29
CA SER A 409 13.47 10.31 -23.48
C SER A 409 12.18 9.79 -24.13
N SER A 410 11.13 9.52 -23.35
CA SER A 410 9.82 9.12 -23.90
C SER A 410 9.07 10.26 -24.61
N LEU A 411 9.50 11.52 -24.40
CA LEU A 411 8.96 12.71 -25.05
C LEU A 411 9.77 13.13 -26.28
N ALA A 412 10.98 12.58 -26.46
CA ALA A 412 11.85 12.93 -27.58
C ALA A 412 11.41 12.21 -28.86
N THR A 413 11.29 12.95 -29.96
CA THR A 413 10.88 12.42 -31.27
C THR A 413 12.06 11.86 -32.09
N ASP A 414 13.30 12.26 -31.77
CA ASP A 414 14.50 11.99 -32.58
C ASP A 414 15.46 10.94 -31.99
N LEU A 415 15.11 10.38 -30.84
CA LEU A 415 15.86 9.24 -30.32
C LEU A 415 15.25 7.99 -30.93
N ASP A 416 15.96 7.35 -31.87
CA ASP A 416 15.66 5.97 -32.29
C ASP A 416 15.23 5.18 -31.06
N GLU A 417 14.04 4.55 -31.10
CA GLU A 417 13.47 3.82 -29.96
C GLU A 417 14.61 3.10 -29.26
N PRO A 418 14.99 3.46 -28.02
CA PRO A 418 15.89 2.63 -27.28
C PRO A 418 15.11 1.33 -27.10
N ALA A 419 15.48 0.32 -27.90
CA ALA A 419 14.88 -1.00 -27.92
C ALA A 419 14.46 -1.35 -26.50
N LYS A 420 13.17 -1.60 -26.25
CA LYS A 420 12.50 -1.93 -24.96
C LYS A 420 13.38 -2.67 -23.92
N ALA A 421 14.41 -2.01 -23.40
CA ALA A 421 15.51 -2.65 -22.65
C ALA A 421 15.82 -1.90 -21.36
N ILE A 422 15.02 -0.91 -21.00
CA ILE A 422 15.01 -0.35 -19.65
C ILE A 422 13.60 -0.49 -19.08
N THR A 423 13.14 -1.74 -18.99
CA THR A 423 12.30 -2.10 -17.85
C THR A 423 13.22 -2.03 -16.61
N PRO A 424 12.89 -1.23 -15.59
CA PRO A 424 13.68 -1.21 -14.37
C PRO A 424 13.70 -2.65 -13.79
N ASN A 425 14.91 -3.17 -13.65
CA ASN A 425 15.23 -4.57 -13.40
C ASN A 425 14.26 -5.32 -12.46
N GLY A 426 13.66 -6.37 -13.04
CA GLY A 426 13.09 -7.51 -12.35
C GLY A 426 12.95 -8.76 -13.23
N ILE A 427 13.38 -8.73 -14.49
CA ILE A 427 13.11 -9.82 -15.45
C ILE A 427 14.41 -10.20 -16.18
N SER A 428 15.06 -11.27 -15.72
CA SER A 428 15.91 -12.09 -16.59
C SER A 428 14.99 -13.05 -17.35
N THR A 429 14.69 -12.77 -18.61
CA THR A 429 14.20 -13.80 -19.53
C THR A 429 15.41 -14.43 -20.20
N ASN A 430 15.73 -15.65 -19.80
CA ASN A 430 16.60 -16.51 -20.62
C ASN A 430 15.90 -16.74 -21.96
N GLY A 431 16.61 -16.45 -23.04
CA GLY A 431 16.02 -16.19 -24.35
C GLY A 431 15.61 -17.42 -25.15
N THR A 432 15.01 -17.14 -26.31
CA THR A 432 15.25 -17.88 -27.56
C THR A 432 14.89 -16.95 -28.73
N MET A 433 15.82 -16.79 -29.68
CA MET A 433 15.61 -16.12 -30.96
C MET A 433 14.72 -16.96 -31.89
N ASN A 434 13.80 -16.31 -32.58
CA ASN A 434 13.57 -16.33 -34.04
C ASN A 434 12.07 -16.24 -34.40
N GLY A 435 11.76 -15.36 -35.36
CA GLY A 435 10.56 -15.48 -36.19
C GLY A 435 9.95 -14.14 -36.62
N ASN A 436 10.31 -13.68 -37.82
CA ASN A 436 9.69 -12.57 -38.54
C ASN A 436 8.16 -12.72 -38.67
N GLY A 437 7.44 -11.61 -38.51
CA GLY A 437 6.03 -11.52 -38.88
C GLY A 437 5.50 -10.10 -38.67
N ALA A 438 5.43 -9.32 -39.75
CA ALA A 438 4.73 -8.04 -39.77
C ALA A 438 3.22 -8.28 -39.58
N SER A 439 2.63 -7.69 -38.54
CA SER A 439 1.18 -7.47 -38.49
C SER A 439 0.82 -6.29 -37.58
N SER A 440 0.33 -5.23 -38.23
CA SER A 440 -0.78 -4.34 -37.82
C SER A 440 -0.93 -4.00 -36.33
N LEU A 441 -0.71 -2.72 -36.03
CA LEU A 441 -1.25 -2.02 -34.87
C LEU A 441 -2.77 -2.20 -34.82
N GLU A 442 -3.23 -3.06 -33.91
CA GLU A 442 -4.50 -2.94 -33.21
C GLU A 442 -4.55 -4.11 -32.22
N LYS A 443 -4.23 -3.85 -30.94
CA LYS A 443 -4.74 -4.64 -29.82
C LYS A 443 -4.48 -3.97 -28.47
N GLN A 444 -5.58 -3.45 -27.94
CA GLN A 444 -5.99 -3.51 -26.55
C GLN A 444 -5.05 -2.88 -25.51
N SER A 445 -5.35 -1.61 -25.25
CA SER A 445 -5.19 -0.94 -23.96
C SER A 445 -5.88 -1.72 -22.83
N LYS A 446 -5.25 -2.79 -22.34
CA LYS A 446 -5.41 -3.24 -20.96
C LYS A 446 -4.23 -2.67 -20.20
N VAL A 447 -4.51 -1.80 -19.23
CA VAL A 447 -3.55 -1.50 -18.15
C VAL A 447 -3.47 -2.76 -17.30
N GLY A 448 -2.76 -3.76 -17.81
CA GLY A 448 -2.30 -4.89 -17.04
C GLY A 448 -1.01 -4.46 -16.37
N SER A 449 -0.92 -4.68 -15.07
CA SER A 449 0.38 -4.90 -14.46
C SER A 449 1.08 -5.95 -15.32
N ASP A 450 2.28 -5.69 -15.84
CA ASP A 450 3.14 -6.70 -16.48
C ASP A 450 3.67 -7.72 -15.44
N ASP A 451 2.83 -8.07 -14.46
CA ASP A 451 3.04 -9.13 -13.49
C ASP A 451 2.56 -10.41 -14.15
N LEU A 452 3.44 -11.05 -14.90
CA LEU A 452 3.19 -12.42 -15.35
C LEU A 452 2.89 -13.27 -14.11
N PRO A 453 1.75 -13.97 -14.05
CA PRO A 453 1.39 -14.78 -12.89
C PRO A 453 2.48 -15.81 -12.63
N ILE A 454 2.77 -16.12 -11.36
CA ILE A 454 3.73 -17.17 -11.03
C ILE A 454 3.25 -18.48 -11.66
N ARG A 455 4.04 -19.01 -12.60
CA ARG A 455 3.84 -20.33 -13.20
C ARG A 455 4.90 -21.28 -12.66
N SER A 456 4.51 -22.51 -12.40
CA SER A 456 5.46 -23.51 -11.89
C SER A 456 5.14 -24.89 -12.44
N ARG A 457 6.17 -25.70 -12.60
CA ARG A 457 6.04 -27.12 -12.97
C ARG A 457 6.93 -27.93 -12.04
N GLN A 458 6.35 -28.89 -11.35
CA GLN A 458 7.09 -29.82 -10.50
C GLN A 458 6.90 -31.24 -11.01
N GLU A 459 7.99 -31.89 -11.41
CA GLU A 459 7.98 -33.30 -11.81
C GLU A 459 8.53 -34.18 -10.68
N LEU A 460 7.75 -35.19 -10.29
CA LEU A 460 8.13 -36.18 -9.28
C LEU A 460 8.05 -37.58 -9.88
N VAL A 461 9.05 -38.42 -9.58
CA VAL A 461 9.05 -39.84 -9.93
C VAL A 461 8.61 -40.63 -8.70
N PHE A 462 7.50 -41.35 -8.81
CA PHE A 462 6.95 -42.14 -7.71
C PHE A 462 7.36 -43.61 -7.83
N THR A 463 7.79 -44.20 -6.72
CA THR A 463 8.13 -45.64 -6.63
C THR A 463 7.17 -46.32 -5.66
N GLU A 464 6.61 -47.47 -6.04
CA GLU A 464 5.75 -48.28 -5.16
C GLU A 464 6.53 -49.39 -4.43
N GLU A 465 7.85 -49.46 -4.62
CA GLU A 465 8.73 -50.53 -4.11
C GLU A 465 8.79 -50.57 -2.57
N TYR A 466 8.79 -49.40 -1.90
CA TYR A 466 8.86 -49.30 -0.43
C TYR A 466 7.77 -48.36 0.11
N LYS A 467 6.58 -48.86 0.44
CA LYS A 467 5.51 -48.00 1.01
C LYS A 467 5.80 -47.66 2.48
N PRO A 468 5.69 -46.37 2.92
CA PRO A 468 5.25 -45.17 2.18
C PRO A 468 6.38 -44.33 1.54
N VAL A 469 7.62 -44.80 1.55
CA VAL A 469 8.80 -44.10 1.00
C VAL A 469 8.62 -43.82 -0.49
N GLY A 470 8.95 -42.58 -0.91
CA GLY A 470 8.80 -42.14 -2.30
C GLY A 470 7.41 -41.62 -2.68
N LYS A 471 6.43 -41.62 -1.76
CA LYS A 471 5.12 -40.98 -1.97
C LYS A 471 5.11 -39.52 -1.50
N PRO A 472 4.40 -38.61 -2.21
CA PRO A 472 4.27 -37.21 -1.83
C PRO A 472 3.26 -37.11 -0.67
N THR A 473 3.71 -37.43 0.53
CA THR A 473 2.85 -37.49 1.72
C THR A 473 2.66 -36.09 2.29
N THR A 474 1.41 -35.72 2.59
CA THR A 474 1.10 -34.45 3.26
C THR A 474 1.82 -34.37 4.61
N LYS A 475 2.36 -33.19 4.91
CA LYS A 475 3.00 -32.92 6.19
C LYS A 475 2.04 -33.19 7.35
N ALA A 476 2.49 -33.95 8.35
CA ALA A 476 1.73 -34.15 9.59
C ALA A 476 1.38 -32.81 10.26
N GLY A 477 0.10 -32.63 10.61
CA GLY A 477 -0.41 -31.41 11.24
C GLY A 477 -0.66 -30.24 10.29
N ALA A 478 -0.55 -30.41 8.96
CA ALA A 478 -0.83 -29.33 8.00
C ALA A 478 -2.25 -28.74 8.17
N GLU A 479 -3.25 -29.59 8.40
CA GLU A 479 -4.64 -29.17 8.64
C GLU A 479 -4.78 -28.39 9.94
N LEU A 480 -4.08 -28.80 11.01
CA LEU A 480 -4.05 -28.08 12.29
C LEU A 480 -3.38 -26.71 12.15
N GLN A 481 -2.37 -26.59 11.28
CA GLN A 481 -1.75 -25.31 10.95
C GLN A 481 -2.71 -24.41 10.18
N ALA A 482 -3.46 -24.97 9.21
CA ALA A 482 -4.40 -24.22 8.40
C ALA A 482 -5.64 -23.75 9.18
N SER A 483 -6.08 -24.53 10.17
CA SER A 483 -7.22 -24.19 11.05
C SER A 483 -6.85 -23.27 12.21
N GLY A 484 -5.56 -23.10 12.51
CA GLY A 484 -5.08 -22.32 13.66
C GLY A 484 -5.18 -23.04 15.01
N ILE A 485 -5.53 -24.33 15.02
CA ILE A 485 -5.69 -25.14 16.25
C ILE A 485 -4.32 -25.66 16.75
N LEU A 486 -3.30 -25.71 15.88
CA LEU A 486 -1.98 -26.16 16.29
C LEU A 486 -1.40 -25.24 17.38
N GLN A 487 -1.05 -25.83 18.52
CA GLN A 487 -0.45 -25.10 19.63
C GLN A 487 1.05 -24.86 19.39
N TYR A 488 1.43 -23.59 19.49
CA TYR A 488 2.82 -23.13 19.56
C TYR A 488 3.13 -22.69 21.00
N SER A 489 4.41 -22.65 21.42
CA SER A 489 4.80 -22.40 22.81
C SER A 489 4.09 -21.21 23.47
N TYR A 490 3.92 -20.11 22.73
CA TYR A 490 3.24 -18.91 23.24
C TYR A 490 1.73 -19.08 23.46
N SER A 491 1.07 -19.97 22.69
CA SER A 491 -0.37 -20.23 22.82
C SER A 491 -0.72 -21.03 24.08
N SER A 492 0.23 -21.86 24.58
CA SER A 492 0.07 -22.58 25.85
C SER A 492 0.40 -21.72 27.07
N GLU A 493 1.27 -20.72 26.92
CA GLU A 493 1.74 -19.88 28.04
C GLU A 493 0.71 -18.84 28.48
N LEU A 494 -0.03 -18.18 27.56
CA LEU A 494 -1.08 -17.22 27.93
C LEU A 494 -2.17 -17.84 28.82
N LEU A 495 -2.56 -19.08 28.52
CA LEU A 495 -3.55 -19.80 29.34
C LEU A 495 -2.99 -20.18 30.72
N GLN A 496 -1.67 -20.40 30.84
CA GLN A 496 -1.04 -20.70 32.12
C GLN A 496 -0.73 -19.43 32.94
N CYS A 497 -0.39 -18.31 32.29
CA CYS A 497 -0.15 -17.02 32.94
C CYS A 497 -1.38 -16.54 33.70
N PHE A 498 -2.58 -16.64 33.09
CA PHE A 498 -3.83 -16.24 33.74
C PHE A 498 -4.17 -17.07 34.99
N PHE A 499 -3.74 -18.33 35.07
CA PHE A 499 -4.15 -19.25 36.13
C PHE A 499 -3.07 -19.57 37.18
N LYS A 500 -1.78 -19.25 36.94
CA LYS A 500 -0.67 -19.74 37.80
C LYS A 500 0.32 -18.68 38.30
N GLY A 501 0.09 -17.39 38.08
CA GLY A 501 1.00 -16.34 38.57
C GLY A 501 2.39 -16.38 37.92
N ILE A 502 2.45 -16.74 36.63
CA ILE A 502 3.68 -16.71 35.84
C ILE A 502 4.05 -15.25 35.56
N LEU A 503 5.31 -14.88 35.84
CA LEU A 503 5.85 -13.54 35.58
C LEU A 503 6.32 -13.41 34.13
N THR A 504 6.07 -12.25 33.52
CA THR A 504 6.61 -11.91 32.20
C THR A 504 7.99 -11.27 32.36
N GLY A 505 9.01 -11.84 31.71
CA GLY A 505 10.37 -11.28 31.71
C GLY A 505 10.62 -10.35 30.52
N PHE A 506 11.17 -9.17 30.78
CA PHE A 506 11.69 -8.26 29.75
C PHE A 506 13.20 -8.07 29.94
N MET A 507 13.96 -8.18 28.85
CA MET A 507 15.41 -8.02 28.88
C MET A 507 15.81 -6.61 28.44
N VAL A 508 16.51 -5.88 29.30
CA VAL A 508 17.17 -4.63 28.93
C VAL A 508 18.53 -4.96 28.30
N THR A 509 18.78 -4.44 27.10
CA THR A 509 20.02 -4.70 26.35
C THR A 509 20.88 -3.45 26.25
N PHE A 510 22.18 -3.63 26.04
CA PHE A 510 23.08 -2.51 25.81
C PHE A 510 22.74 -1.78 24.52
N SER A 511 22.63 -0.45 24.60
CA SER A 511 22.44 0.43 23.44
C SER A 511 23.75 0.79 22.74
N SER A 512 24.91 0.51 23.36
CA SER A 512 26.25 0.74 22.80
C SER A 512 26.89 -0.57 22.37
N ALA A 513 27.56 -0.56 21.21
CA ALA A 513 28.37 -1.67 20.74
C ALA A 513 29.58 -1.96 21.65
N VAL A 514 30.07 -0.94 22.37
CA VAL A 514 31.14 -1.07 23.38
C VAL A 514 30.68 -0.35 24.66
N PRO A 515 29.98 -1.06 25.56
CA PRO A 515 29.47 -0.44 26.77
C PRO A 515 30.55 -0.38 27.86
N HIS A 516 30.68 0.78 28.51
CA HIS A 516 31.27 0.90 29.84
C HIS A 516 30.14 1.24 30.81
N THR A 517 29.67 0.24 31.56
CA THR A 517 28.57 0.43 32.52
C THR A 517 29.10 1.12 33.77
N VAL A 518 28.79 2.41 33.93
CA VAL A 518 29.22 3.20 35.10
C VAL A 518 28.15 3.17 36.21
N ASN A 519 26.86 3.13 35.85
CA ASN A 519 25.74 3.08 36.79
C ASN A 519 24.52 2.38 36.17
N GLN A 520 23.71 1.71 36.99
CA GLN A 520 22.41 1.14 36.62
C GLN A 520 21.38 1.62 37.65
N ASP A 521 20.42 2.43 37.20
CA ASP A 521 19.31 2.89 38.04
C ASP A 521 18.06 2.05 37.78
N LEU A 522 17.58 1.35 38.82
CA LEU A 522 16.40 0.49 38.79
C LEU A 522 15.23 1.10 39.56
N PHE A 523 15.36 2.33 40.07
CA PHE A 523 14.35 2.92 40.95
C PHE A 523 13.00 3.09 40.23
N ALA A 524 13.03 3.58 38.99
CA ALA A 524 11.84 3.74 38.17
C ALA A 524 11.14 2.40 37.89
N SER A 525 11.89 1.34 37.56
CA SER A 525 11.30 0.02 37.27
C SER A 525 10.69 -0.67 38.49
N HIS A 526 11.19 -0.38 39.70
CA HIS A 526 10.59 -0.85 40.95
C HIS A 526 9.35 -0.04 41.37
N SER A 527 9.21 1.19 40.89
CA SER A 527 8.05 2.04 41.17
C SER A 527 6.85 1.79 40.25
N GLU A 528 7.03 1.03 39.17
CA GLU A 528 5.92 0.63 38.30
C GLU A 528 5.03 -0.44 38.97
N PRO A 529 3.69 -0.32 38.84
CA PRO A 529 2.77 -1.30 39.38
C PRO A 529 3.04 -2.69 38.77
N PHE A 530 3.18 -3.71 39.64
CA PHE A 530 3.52 -5.09 39.29
C PHE A 530 4.94 -5.33 38.74
N GLY A 531 5.84 -4.34 38.82
CA GLY A 531 7.24 -4.48 38.46
C GLY A 531 8.05 -5.29 39.48
N SER A 532 8.75 -6.34 39.04
CA SER A 532 9.82 -6.97 39.81
C SER A 532 11.07 -7.07 38.93
N SER A 533 12.14 -6.37 39.33
CA SER A 533 13.41 -6.37 38.59
C SER A 533 14.39 -7.33 39.25
N PHE A 534 14.94 -8.27 38.47
CA PHE A 534 16.03 -9.15 38.90
C PHE A 534 17.29 -8.82 38.08
N CYS A 535 18.37 -8.45 38.76
CA CYS A 535 19.65 -8.18 38.10
C CYS A 535 20.47 -9.48 38.03
N SER A 536 20.79 -9.93 36.81
CA SER A 536 21.77 -11.00 36.59
C SER A 536 22.84 -10.47 35.64
N LEU A 537 24.01 -10.15 36.19
CA LEU A 537 25.17 -9.69 35.41
C LEU A 537 25.82 -10.91 34.75
N TYR A 538 25.49 -11.16 33.47
CA TYR A 538 26.28 -12.06 32.64
C TYR A 538 27.50 -11.30 32.12
N PHE A 539 28.65 -11.53 32.75
CA PHE A 539 29.95 -11.25 32.15
C PHE A 539 30.24 -12.35 31.13
N SER A 540 30.29 -12.00 29.85
CA SER A 540 30.85 -12.85 28.79
C SER A 540 32.36 -12.68 28.68
#